data_AF-A0A4S9AA36-F1
#
_entry.id   AF-A0A4S9AA36-F1
#
_cell.length_a   1.000
_cell.length_b   1.000
_cell.length_c   1.000
_cell.angle_alpha   90.00
_cell.angle_beta   90.00
_cell.angle_gamma   90.00
#
_symmetry.space_group_name_H-M   'P 1'
#
loop_
_entity.id
_entity.type
_entity.pdbx_description
1 polymer ?
#
loop_
_entity_poly.entity_id
_entity_poly.type
_entity_poly.pdbx_seq_one_letter_code
_entity_poly.pdbx_strand_id
1 'polypeptide(L)'
;MVPRCYQSVASALLLLSQFTSTSFAFKFTPTGQTVQLDGASYYIPPDVVSTITVSKHLKKALDSAGGLLPFTVVNANSFDYGERDFSEAITSYTSTDDVFSKGFLEAIYVQYSGVSNHKYPGFSAPKLSGNSSVGVVTTGFASNTSSIPAGPYFVTSTGAVHQAWKLFSDVQGAFLETTIANQDGTFSVLPANVEGQSLAIAVPSRLYFTKTEDKPLAGVRLGIKDIYDIAGLRTSNGNRAWYHFYPPANETALTVQRLIDAGAIIVGKMKTSQFANGETATADWVDYHEPFNPRGDGYQDTSSSSSGPGAGAAAYDWLDLTLGSDTGGSIRNPSQVQGLFGNRPSWGLVPLDGIMPMAPQLDTPGFLTRHPDIWIAASKVLYEENITLSYNYPSKIQTIGWPTSNSSVANGLLLSFLDKLSTFLNATTTTLNITSQWSSSHPSNVTSSLVNLMNITYPILIGQQTTLVRDPFYADYSAANSGRLPFINPVPLARWGWADTFPASTVSDAIANKTIFKSWIEQNVLIADESTCSDSLALYVGGAGTTNYRNAYRSPPGVPTGFSTSRISIFSGVPDFVVPIGETPYLSNITL
;
A
#
# COMPACT_ATOMS: atom_id res chain seq x y z
N MET A 1 3.45 43.34 91.49
CA MET A 1 2.07 43.86 91.45
C MET A 1 1.41 43.41 90.16
N VAL A 2 0.33 42.64 90.28
CA VAL A 2 -0.60 42.22 89.20
C VAL A 2 -1.65 43.33 89.09
N PRO A 3 -2.11 43.82 87.91
CA PRO A 3 -3.28 43.20 87.26
C PRO A 3 -3.53 43.37 85.73
N ARG A 4 -4.07 42.28 85.15
CA ARG A 4 -5.23 42.09 84.23
C ARG A 4 -5.50 42.95 82.96
N CYS A 5 -5.80 42.17 81.90
CA CYS A 5 -6.88 42.25 80.90
C CYS A 5 -6.72 43.16 79.65
N TYR A 6 -6.77 42.61 78.44
CA TYR A 6 -7.96 42.35 77.59
C TYR A 6 -7.56 41.72 76.24
N GLN A 7 -8.45 40.90 75.66
CA GLN A 7 -8.34 40.30 74.33
C GLN A 7 -8.46 41.35 73.21
N SER A 8 -7.77 41.15 72.08
CA SER A 8 -8.33 41.43 70.75
C SER A 8 -7.57 40.69 69.65
N VAL A 9 -8.35 40.06 68.78
CA VAL A 9 -7.98 39.44 67.50
C VAL A 9 -7.46 40.52 66.53
N ALA A 10 -6.35 40.26 65.83
CA ALA A 10 -6.11 40.60 64.41
C ALA A 10 -4.60 40.61 64.07
N SER A 11 -4.30 40.19 62.84
CA SER A 11 -3.05 40.43 62.10
C SER A 11 -1.92 39.40 62.23
N ALA A 12 -2.21 38.15 61.85
CA ALA A 12 -1.24 37.32 61.16
C ALA A 12 -1.56 37.39 59.66
N LEU A 13 -0.91 38.29 58.93
CA LEU A 13 -1.01 38.36 57.48
C LEU A 13 0.36 38.64 56.87
N LEU A 14 0.61 37.89 55.79
CA LEU A 14 1.68 38.00 54.80
C LEU A 14 3.04 37.39 55.14
N LEU A 15 3.09 36.06 55.04
CA LEU A 15 4.29 35.33 54.55
C LEU A 15 3.89 33.90 54.13
N LEU A 16 2.90 33.78 53.22
CA LEU A 16 2.50 32.50 52.63
C LEU A 16 1.76 32.74 51.30
N SER A 17 2.44 33.32 50.32
CA SER A 17 1.93 33.32 48.94
C SER A 17 3.06 33.59 47.95
N GLN A 18 3.85 32.56 47.62
CA GLN A 18 4.57 32.45 46.34
C GLN A 18 5.19 31.06 46.17
N PHE A 19 4.37 30.02 46.32
CA PHE A 19 4.58 28.82 45.50
C PHE A 19 3.64 28.96 44.31
N THR A 20 4.13 29.57 43.24
CA THR A 20 3.50 29.44 41.93
C THR A 20 3.50 27.95 41.62
N SER A 21 2.32 27.32 41.71
CA SER A 21 2.13 25.95 41.23
C SER A 21 2.39 25.98 39.72
N THR A 22 3.60 25.66 39.31
CA THR A 22 3.87 25.26 37.93
C THR A 22 3.07 23.99 37.70
N SER A 23 1.88 24.12 37.11
CA SER A 23 1.11 22.97 36.67
C SER A 23 1.92 22.33 35.54
N PHE A 24 2.68 21.30 35.86
CA PHE A 24 3.25 20.46 34.82
C PHE A 24 2.09 19.70 34.18
N ALA A 25 1.69 20.13 32.99
CA ALA A 25 0.72 19.40 32.19
C ALA A 25 1.43 18.22 31.52
N PHE A 26 1.70 17.17 32.29
CA PHE A 26 2.19 15.91 31.74
C PHE A 26 1.02 15.18 31.08
N LYS A 27 1.18 14.79 29.81
CA LYS A 27 0.23 13.94 29.10
C LYS A 27 0.72 12.50 29.15
N PHE A 28 0.04 11.66 29.93
CA PHE A 28 0.20 10.22 29.88
C PHE A 28 -0.88 9.66 28.94
N THR A 29 -0.51 8.89 27.93
CA THR A 29 -1.45 8.31 26.97
C THR A 29 -1.05 6.88 26.65
N PRO A 30 -1.93 5.89 26.88
CA PRO A 30 -1.63 4.50 26.53
C PRO A 30 -1.57 4.35 25.01
N THR A 31 -0.57 3.61 24.53
CA THR A 31 -0.33 3.36 23.10
C THR A 31 -0.55 1.89 22.76
N GLY A 32 -1.46 1.21 23.48
CA GLY A 32 -1.69 -0.22 23.33
C GLY A 32 -0.66 -1.11 24.04
N GLN A 33 -0.78 -2.42 23.81
CA GLN A 33 0.11 -3.44 24.38
C GLN A 33 0.26 -4.63 23.43
N THR A 34 1.40 -5.33 23.51
CA THR A 34 1.64 -6.55 22.73
C THR A 34 1.47 -7.79 23.61
N VAL A 35 0.81 -8.82 23.09
CA VAL A 35 0.59 -10.12 23.75
C VAL A 35 0.96 -11.27 22.83
N GLN A 36 1.13 -12.47 23.40
CA GLN A 36 1.37 -13.72 22.64
C GLN A 36 0.19 -14.66 22.82
N LEU A 37 -0.27 -15.28 21.73
CA LEU A 37 -1.32 -16.29 21.72
C LEU A 37 -1.02 -17.32 20.63
N ASP A 38 -1.01 -18.61 20.98
CA ASP A 38 -0.68 -19.71 20.07
C ASP A 38 0.63 -19.54 19.28
N GLY A 39 1.65 -18.90 19.91
CA GLY A 39 2.93 -18.63 19.26
C GLY A 39 2.93 -17.47 18.27
N ALA A 40 1.82 -16.73 18.14
CA ALA A 40 1.72 -15.51 17.36
C ALA A 40 1.62 -14.27 18.26
N SER A 41 2.25 -13.18 17.82
CA SER A 41 2.19 -11.89 18.50
C SER A 41 0.98 -11.10 18.04
N TYR A 42 0.29 -10.45 18.99
CA TYR A 42 -0.83 -9.57 18.72
C TYR A 42 -0.60 -8.22 19.38
N TYR A 43 -0.96 -7.15 18.69
CA TYR A 43 -1.08 -5.82 19.25
C TYR A 43 -2.55 -5.57 19.60
N ILE A 44 -2.77 -5.09 20.81
CA ILE A 44 -4.06 -4.68 21.34
C ILE A 44 -4.07 -3.15 21.35
N PRO A 45 -4.81 -2.50 20.43
CA PRO A 45 -4.91 -1.05 20.43
C PRO A 45 -5.56 -0.55 21.73
N PRO A 46 -5.23 0.67 22.18
CA PRO A 46 -5.79 1.23 23.41
C PRO A 46 -7.30 1.49 23.31
N ASP A 47 -7.82 1.58 22.09
CA ASP A 47 -9.22 1.84 21.81
C ASP A 47 -10.13 0.69 22.24
N VAL A 48 -11.21 1.04 22.92
CA VAL A 48 -12.26 0.13 23.34
C VAL A 48 -13.34 0.11 22.28
N VAL A 49 -13.60 -1.07 21.69
CA VAL A 49 -14.65 -1.29 20.69
C VAL A 49 -16.03 -1.21 21.32
N SER A 50 -16.18 -1.85 22.48
CA SER A 50 -17.43 -1.91 23.25
C SER A 50 -17.13 -2.36 24.68
N THR A 51 -18.11 -2.24 25.57
CA THR A 51 -18.02 -2.76 26.93
C THR A 51 -19.17 -3.74 27.18
N ILE A 52 -18.85 -4.95 27.62
CA ILE A 52 -19.83 -6.00 27.93
C ILE A 52 -19.99 -6.18 29.43
N THR A 53 -21.14 -6.70 29.85
CA THR A 53 -21.35 -7.13 31.23
C THR A 53 -20.53 -8.39 31.52
N VAL A 54 -19.63 -8.32 32.50
CA VAL A 54 -18.80 -9.45 32.90
C VAL A 54 -19.61 -10.41 33.76
N SER A 55 -19.94 -11.58 33.22
CA SER A 55 -20.62 -12.66 33.97
C SER A 55 -19.73 -13.22 35.07
N LYS A 56 -20.30 -13.87 36.09
CA LYS A 56 -19.52 -14.49 37.18
C LYS A 56 -18.47 -15.49 36.67
N HIS A 57 -18.80 -16.25 35.62
CA HIS A 57 -17.89 -17.22 35.01
C HIS A 57 -16.76 -16.52 34.26
N LEU A 58 -17.08 -15.48 33.47
CA LEU A 58 -16.07 -14.69 32.76
C LEU A 58 -15.15 -13.94 33.73
N LYS A 59 -15.69 -13.39 34.83
CA LYS A 59 -14.89 -12.75 35.89
C LYS A 59 -13.88 -13.73 36.46
N LYS A 60 -14.30 -14.95 36.81
CA LYS A 60 -13.40 -15.97 37.37
C LYS A 60 -12.26 -16.32 36.40
N ALA A 61 -12.56 -16.47 35.11
CA ALA A 61 -11.53 -16.75 34.10
C ALA A 61 -10.58 -15.56 33.93
N LEU A 62 -11.10 -14.32 33.85
CA LEU A 62 -10.29 -13.11 33.78
C LEU A 62 -9.36 -12.97 34.99
N ASP A 63 -9.88 -13.17 36.20
CA ASP A 63 -9.09 -13.09 37.42
C ASP A 63 -7.99 -14.17 37.46
N SER A 64 -8.24 -15.33 36.84
CA SER A 64 -7.23 -16.41 36.73
C SER A 64 -6.16 -16.11 35.66
N ALA A 65 -6.49 -15.33 34.64
CA ALA A 65 -5.60 -14.98 33.52
C ALA A 65 -4.90 -13.62 33.69
N GLY A 66 -4.97 -12.99 34.87
CA GLY A 66 -4.34 -11.69 35.12
C GLY A 66 -5.10 -10.49 34.54
N GLY A 67 -6.39 -10.67 34.22
CA GLY A 67 -7.32 -9.61 33.89
C GLY A 67 -7.48 -9.29 32.41
N LEU A 68 -6.91 -10.12 31.53
CA LEU A 68 -7.04 -10.03 30.07
C LEU A 68 -7.24 -11.44 29.51
N LEU A 69 -8.20 -11.62 28.61
CA LEU A 69 -8.45 -12.92 27.95
C LEU A 69 -8.63 -12.77 26.44
N PRO A 70 -8.14 -13.75 25.65
CA PRO A 70 -8.62 -13.96 24.29
C PRO A 70 -10.12 -14.22 24.28
N PHE A 71 -10.81 -13.64 23.31
CA PHE A 71 -12.26 -13.53 23.29
C PHE A 71 -12.77 -13.65 21.85
N THR A 72 -13.78 -14.47 21.60
CA THR A 72 -14.43 -14.58 20.28
C THR A 72 -15.85 -14.08 20.35
N VAL A 73 -16.23 -13.17 19.45
CA VAL A 73 -17.62 -12.75 19.26
C VAL A 73 -18.23 -13.55 18.12
N VAL A 74 -19.39 -14.15 18.38
CA VAL A 74 -20.24 -14.80 17.37
C VAL A 74 -21.62 -14.17 17.38
N ASN A 75 -22.20 -13.97 16.19
CA ASN A 75 -23.54 -13.39 16.05
C ASN A 75 -24.59 -14.50 15.91
N ALA A 76 -25.58 -14.49 16.80
CA ALA A 76 -26.72 -15.38 16.78
C ALA A 76 -27.94 -14.67 16.17
N ASN A 77 -28.35 -15.13 14.99
CA ASN A 77 -29.48 -14.56 14.24
C ASN A 77 -30.84 -15.14 14.65
N SER A 78 -30.85 -16.18 15.50
CA SER A 78 -32.06 -16.78 16.06
C SER A 78 -31.78 -17.31 17.47
N PHE A 79 -32.84 -17.58 18.22
CA PHE A 79 -32.74 -18.24 19.53
C PHE A 79 -32.33 -19.72 19.43
N ASP A 80 -32.39 -20.30 18.22
CA ASP A 80 -32.00 -21.69 17.94
C ASP A 80 -30.50 -21.84 17.65
N TYR A 81 -29.70 -20.76 17.77
CA TYR A 81 -28.26 -20.81 17.57
C TYR A 81 -27.62 -21.90 18.44
N GLY A 82 -27.17 -22.96 17.78
CA GLY A 82 -26.74 -24.20 18.40
C GLY A 82 -25.30 -24.57 18.05
N GLU A 83 -24.92 -25.78 18.49
CA GLU A 83 -23.56 -26.30 18.30
C GLU A 83 -23.14 -26.33 16.83
N ARG A 84 -24.08 -26.65 15.93
CA ARG A 84 -23.85 -26.67 14.50
C ARG A 84 -23.51 -25.27 13.96
N ASP A 85 -24.34 -24.27 14.27
CA ASP A 85 -24.13 -22.89 13.80
C ASP A 85 -22.79 -22.32 14.29
N PHE A 86 -22.46 -22.62 15.54
CA PHE A 86 -21.17 -22.25 16.12
C PHE A 86 -20.00 -22.95 15.41
N SER A 87 -20.08 -24.25 15.20
CA SER A 87 -19.04 -25.02 14.51
C SER A 87 -18.82 -24.53 13.07
N GLU A 88 -19.92 -24.22 12.37
CA GLU A 88 -19.88 -23.62 11.03
C GLU A 88 -19.24 -22.22 11.06
N ALA A 89 -19.57 -21.37 12.03
CA ALA A 89 -18.96 -20.05 12.20
C ALA A 89 -17.45 -20.12 12.47
N ILE A 90 -17.00 -20.98 13.39
CA ILE A 90 -15.57 -21.12 13.70
C ILE A 90 -14.79 -21.73 12.53
N THR A 91 -15.40 -22.68 11.81
CA THR A 91 -14.81 -23.24 10.57
C THR A 91 -14.65 -22.14 9.51
N SER A 92 -15.65 -21.26 9.37
CA SER A 92 -15.56 -20.10 8.48
C SER A 92 -14.46 -19.13 8.92
N TYR A 93 -14.37 -18.79 10.20
CA TYR A 93 -13.33 -17.87 10.71
C TYR A 93 -11.93 -18.41 10.47
N THR A 94 -11.71 -19.69 10.79
CA THR A 94 -10.41 -20.35 10.62
C THR A 94 -9.98 -20.45 9.16
N SER A 95 -10.93 -20.51 8.21
CA SER A 95 -10.63 -20.64 6.77
C SER A 95 -10.50 -19.32 6.03
N THR A 96 -11.02 -18.22 6.58
CA THR A 96 -11.10 -16.92 5.89
C THR A 96 -10.29 -15.80 6.56
N ASP A 97 -9.84 -16.01 7.80
CA ASP A 97 -9.12 -15.00 8.56
C ASP A 97 -7.73 -15.50 8.97
N ASP A 98 -6.72 -14.67 8.72
CA ASP A 98 -5.32 -14.95 9.06
C ASP A 98 -4.89 -14.39 10.42
N VAL A 99 -5.83 -13.73 11.14
CA VAL A 99 -5.68 -13.22 12.51
C VAL A 99 -6.26 -14.19 13.53
N PHE A 100 -7.43 -14.78 13.26
CA PHE A 100 -8.09 -15.72 14.16
C PHE A 100 -7.25 -16.99 14.39
N SER A 101 -7.20 -17.44 15.65
CA SER A 101 -6.61 -18.71 16.06
C SER A 101 -7.49 -19.39 17.11
N LYS A 102 -7.29 -20.70 17.33
CA LYS A 102 -8.10 -21.46 18.29
C LYS A 102 -7.95 -20.95 19.73
N GLY A 103 -6.84 -20.30 20.07
CA GLY A 103 -6.63 -19.66 21.37
C GLY A 103 -7.66 -18.56 21.69
N PHE A 104 -8.31 -17.95 20.68
CA PHE A 104 -9.41 -17.01 20.91
C PHE A 104 -10.70 -17.67 21.45
N LEU A 105 -10.74 -19.00 21.52
CA LEU A 105 -11.88 -19.77 22.02
C LEU A 105 -11.84 -20.00 23.55
N GLU A 106 -10.86 -19.40 24.24
CA GLU A 106 -10.80 -19.30 25.70
C GLU A 106 -12.08 -18.67 26.28
N ALA A 107 -12.60 -17.62 25.64
CA ALA A 107 -13.87 -17.02 25.98
C ALA A 107 -14.71 -16.72 24.74
N ILE A 108 -16.01 -17.00 24.80
CA ILE A 108 -16.95 -16.78 23.70
C ILE A 108 -18.08 -15.87 24.16
N TYR A 109 -18.41 -14.90 23.32
CA TYR A 109 -19.58 -14.06 23.47
C TYR A 109 -20.55 -14.27 22.33
N VAL A 110 -21.69 -14.85 22.69
CA VAL A 110 -22.81 -15.01 21.76
C VAL A 110 -23.66 -13.75 21.83
N GLN A 111 -23.62 -12.99 20.75
CA GLN A 111 -24.31 -11.72 20.59
C GLN A 111 -25.61 -11.91 19.82
N TYR A 112 -26.74 -11.51 20.40
CA TYR A 112 -28.05 -11.58 19.76
C TYR A 112 -28.44 -10.24 19.14
N SER A 113 -28.84 -10.25 17.87
CA SER A 113 -29.26 -9.07 17.10
C SER A 113 -30.79 -8.89 17.00
N GLY A 114 -31.59 -9.78 17.60
CA GLY A 114 -33.05 -9.75 17.58
C GLY A 114 -33.71 -8.95 18.72
N VAL A 115 -34.87 -8.36 18.47
CA VAL A 115 -35.69 -7.62 19.46
C VAL A 115 -36.48 -8.60 20.34
N SER A 116 -36.17 -8.74 21.62
CA SER A 116 -37.06 -9.47 22.55
C SER A 116 -36.75 -9.24 24.04
N ASN A 117 -37.81 -9.16 24.85
CA ASN A 117 -37.83 -9.11 26.31
C ASN A 117 -37.60 -10.48 27.01
N HIS A 118 -37.12 -11.52 26.30
CA HIS A 118 -36.99 -12.89 26.85
C HIS A 118 -35.54 -13.27 27.16
N LYS A 119 -35.31 -13.88 28.33
CA LYS A 119 -34.03 -14.48 28.72
C LYS A 119 -33.73 -15.70 27.85
N TYR A 120 -32.58 -15.69 27.17
CA TYR A 120 -32.06 -16.80 26.37
C TYR A 120 -31.88 -18.08 27.21
N PRO A 121 -32.30 -19.28 26.74
CA PRO A 121 -32.28 -20.52 27.51
C PRO A 121 -30.89 -21.13 27.75
N GLY A 122 -29.82 -20.53 27.21
CA GLY A 122 -28.43 -20.93 27.44
C GLY A 122 -27.84 -21.74 26.29
N PHE A 123 -26.61 -21.42 25.92
CA PHE A 123 -25.83 -22.09 24.88
C PHE A 123 -24.70 -22.81 25.60
N SER A 124 -24.65 -24.13 25.46
CA SER A 124 -23.48 -24.90 25.87
C SER A 124 -22.58 -25.00 24.65
N ALA A 125 -21.44 -24.32 24.67
CA ALA A 125 -20.51 -24.39 23.54
C ALA A 125 -20.03 -25.83 23.34
N PRO A 126 -19.92 -26.27 22.08
CA PRO A 126 -19.45 -27.61 21.79
C PRO A 126 -17.99 -27.80 22.21
N LYS A 127 -17.65 -29.02 22.61
CA LYS A 127 -16.25 -29.42 22.77
C LYS A 127 -15.65 -29.55 21.36
N LEU A 128 -14.82 -28.60 20.97
CA LEU A 128 -14.11 -28.66 19.70
C LEU A 128 -13.25 -29.93 19.67
N SER A 129 -13.22 -30.62 18.52
CA SER A 129 -12.43 -31.83 18.35
C SER A 129 -10.93 -31.50 18.47
N GLY A 130 -10.25 -32.17 19.40
CA GLY A 130 -8.88 -31.85 19.84
C GLY A 130 -8.86 -31.46 21.32
N ASN A 131 -7.68 -31.37 21.94
CA ASN A 131 -7.53 -31.07 23.37
C ASN A 131 -7.95 -29.63 23.78
N SER A 132 -8.73 -28.94 22.94
CA SER A 132 -9.17 -27.55 23.10
C SER A 132 -10.64 -27.51 23.54
N SER A 133 -10.89 -27.62 24.84
CA SER A 133 -12.21 -27.27 25.39
C SER A 133 -12.40 -25.75 25.35
N VAL A 134 -13.54 -25.29 24.85
CA VAL A 134 -13.97 -23.89 25.04
C VAL A 134 -13.96 -23.58 26.55
N GLY A 135 -13.30 -22.48 26.94
CA GLY A 135 -13.10 -22.14 28.35
C GLY A 135 -14.36 -21.59 29.02
N VAL A 136 -14.88 -20.47 28.52
CA VAL A 136 -16.06 -19.78 29.07
C VAL A 136 -16.99 -19.27 27.97
N VAL A 137 -18.30 -19.45 28.17
CA VAL A 137 -19.33 -18.86 27.30
C VAL A 137 -20.09 -17.80 28.10
N THR A 138 -20.27 -16.63 27.48
CA THR A 138 -21.14 -15.56 27.97
C THR A 138 -22.06 -15.07 26.85
N THR A 139 -23.18 -14.47 27.20
CA THR A 139 -24.19 -14.02 26.22
C THR A 139 -24.61 -12.58 26.48
N GLY A 140 -25.04 -11.89 25.44
CA GLY A 140 -25.59 -10.55 25.57
C GLY A 140 -26.41 -10.13 24.34
N PHE A 141 -27.25 -9.13 24.54
CA PHE A 141 -28.08 -8.56 23.49
C PHE A 141 -27.37 -7.32 22.92
N ALA A 142 -27.24 -7.28 21.59
CA ALA A 142 -26.74 -6.10 20.91
C ALA A 142 -27.90 -5.15 20.58
N SER A 143 -27.70 -3.88 20.90
CA SER A 143 -28.40 -2.77 20.25
C SER A 143 -27.58 -2.30 19.04
N ASN A 144 -28.17 -1.51 18.14
CA ASN A 144 -27.45 -0.95 16.99
C ASN A 144 -26.16 -0.18 17.39
N THR A 145 -26.13 0.42 18.58
CA THR A 145 -24.99 1.20 19.10
C THR A 145 -24.00 0.38 19.94
N SER A 146 -24.30 -0.89 20.23
CA SER A 146 -23.45 -1.76 21.07
C SER A 146 -23.06 -3.07 20.39
N SER A 147 -23.39 -3.21 19.10
CA SER A 147 -23.06 -4.39 18.31
C SER A 147 -21.56 -4.47 18.06
N ILE A 148 -20.98 -5.60 18.42
CA ILE A 148 -19.57 -5.91 18.16
C ILE A 148 -19.53 -6.78 16.89
N PRO A 149 -18.73 -6.42 15.86
CA PRO A 149 -18.53 -7.29 14.70
C PRO A 149 -18.05 -8.67 15.14
N ALA A 150 -18.42 -9.72 14.42
CA ALA A 150 -17.97 -11.06 14.78
C ALA A 150 -16.45 -11.22 14.53
N GLY A 151 -15.80 -12.11 15.28
CA GLY A 151 -14.36 -12.36 15.14
C GLY A 151 -13.57 -12.40 16.45
N PRO A 152 -12.23 -12.40 16.38
CA PRO A 152 -11.33 -12.46 17.54
C PRO A 152 -11.21 -11.10 18.22
N TYR A 153 -11.00 -11.07 19.52
CA TYR A 153 -10.86 -9.87 20.35
C TYR A 153 -10.09 -10.21 21.64
N PHE A 154 -9.79 -9.19 22.43
CA PHE A 154 -9.39 -9.34 23.82
C PHE A 154 -10.39 -8.64 24.73
N VAL A 155 -10.69 -9.23 25.88
CA VAL A 155 -11.57 -8.64 26.89
C VAL A 155 -10.84 -8.47 28.21
N THR A 156 -11.07 -7.35 28.90
CA THR A 156 -10.45 -7.04 30.19
C THR A 156 -11.36 -7.34 31.39
N SER A 157 -10.82 -7.33 32.61
CA SER A 157 -11.58 -7.43 33.87
C SER A 157 -12.72 -6.42 34.02
N THR A 158 -12.68 -5.30 33.29
CA THR A 158 -13.72 -4.27 33.29
C THR A 158 -14.85 -4.55 32.29
N GLY A 159 -14.68 -5.55 31.42
CA GLY A 159 -15.58 -5.84 30.30
C GLY A 159 -15.25 -5.04 29.04
N ALA A 160 -14.21 -4.21 29.04
CA ALA A 160 -13.75 -3.53 27.83
C ALA A 160 -13.24 -4.53 26.80
N VAL A 161 -13.74 -4.43 25.57
CA VAL A 161 -13.42 -5.29 24.43
C VAL A 161 -12.52 -4.52 23.46
N HIS A 162 -11.39 -5.11 23.09
CA HIS A 162 -10.38 -4.55 22.20
C HIS A 162 -10.20 -5.47 20.99
N GLN A 163 -9.96 -4.89 19.81
CA GLN A 163 -9.61 -5.67 18.63
C GLN A 163 -8.31 -6.45 18.84
N ALA A 164 -8.18 -7.57 18.15
CA ALA A 164 -6.96 -8.33 18.05
C ALA A 164 -6.29 -8.03 16.71
N TRP A 165 -5.13 -7.38 16.72
CA TRP A 165 -4.36 -7.11 15.51
C TRP A 165 -3.14 -8.01 15.51
N LYS A 166 -3.05 -8.95 14.56
CA LYS A 166 -1.90 -9.86 14.50
C LYS A 166 -0.68 -9.10 13.99
N LEU A 167 0.48 -9.33 14.61
CA LEU A 167 1.74 -8.76 14.20
C LEU A 167 2.47 -9.72 13.25
N PHE A 168 2.72 -9.26 12.03
CA PHE A 168 3.57 -9.91 11.04
C PHE A 168 4.94 -9.23 10.97
N SER A 169 5.97 -9.98 10.57
CA SER A 169 7.32 -9.46 10.41
C SER A 169 7.57 -9.04 8.95
N ASP A 170 8.15 -7.87 8.72
CA ASP A 170 8.59 -7.39 7.40
C ASP A 170 9.89 -8.08 6.94
N VAL A 171 9.83 -9.36 6.60
CA VAL A 171 11.04 -10.15 6.26
C VAL A 171 11.74 -9.67 4.98
N GLN A 172 11.03 -8.98 4.08
CA GLN A 172 11.62 -8.41 2.86
C GLN A 172 12.13 -6.98 3.02
N GLY A 173 11.90 -6.34 4.18
CA GLY A 173 12.19 -4.93 4.37
C GLY A 173 11.44 -4.04 3.36
N ALA A 174 10.20 -4.40 3.02
CA ALA A 174 9.37 -3.71 2.05
C ALA A 174 8.75 -2.42 2.62
N PHE A 175 8.59 -2.33 3.93
CA PHE A 175 8.00 -1.20 4.62
C PHE A 175 9.09 -0.20 5.07
N LEU A 176 8.76 1.08 4.96
CA LEU A 176 9.50 2.16 5.60
C LEU A 176 8.99 2.35 7.03
N GLU A 177 7.67 2.40 7.19
CA GLU A 177 6.97 2.52 8.46
C GLU A 177 5.66 1.75 8.41
N THR A 178 5.23 1.22 9.55
CA THR A 178 3.96 0.50 9.70
C THR A 178 3.02 1.33 10.55
N THR A 179 1.72 1.22 10.28
CA THR A 179 0.76 2.25 10.70
C THR A 179 -0.44 1.68 11.40
N ILE A 180 -1.05 2.49 12.25
CA ILE A 180 -2.36 2.24 12.85
C ILE A 180 -3.26 3.45 12.57
N ALA A 181 -4.54 3.19 12.31
CA ALA A 181 -5.53 4.25 12.17
C ALA A 181 -5.95 4.77 13.56
N ASN A 182 -6.07 6.09 13.68
CA ASN A 182 -6.59 6.77 14.87
C ASN A 182 -8.10 7.01 14.72
N GLN A 183 -8.80 7.23 15.85
CA GLN A 183 -10.25 7.49 15.84
C GLN A 183 -10.67 8.79 15.11
N ASP A 184 -9.75 9.75 14.97
CA ASP A 184 -9.97 11.02 14.29
C ASP A 184 -9.74 10.96 12.76
N GLY A 185 -9.46 9.77 12.22
CA GLY A 185 -9.19 9.56 10.81
C GLY A 185 -7.74 9.78 10.38
N THR A 186 -6.86 10.23 11.30
CA THR A 186 -5.41 10.30 11.05
C THR A 186 -4.74 8.96 11.33
N PHE A 187 -3.44 8.88 11.10
CA PHE A 187 -2.64 7.68 11.33
C PHE A 187 -1.46 7.95 12.26
N SER A 188 -1.07 6.91 13.00
CA SER A 188 0.13 6.89 13.84
C SER A 188 1.05 5.76 13.42
N VAL A 189 2.35 5.91 13.66
CA VAL A 189 3.31 4.80 13.54
C VAL A 189 2.99 3.74 14.59
N LEU A 190 3.00 2.47 14.21
CA LEU A 190 2.74 1.36 15.10
C LEU A 190 3.78 1.33 16.24
N PRO A 191 3.37 1.44 17.52
CA PRO A 191 4.27 1.43 18.67
C PRO A 191 4.56 0.00 19.15
N ALA A 192 4.77 -0.94 18.22
CA ALA A 192 4.97 -2.35 18.52
C ALA A 192 6.12 -2.93 17.71
N ASN A 193 6.72 -4.00 18.23
CA ASN A 193 7.77 -4.74 17.55
C ASN A 193 7.55 -6.25 17.73
N VAL A 194 8.19 -7.03 16.87
CA VAL A 194 8.27 -8.50 16.95
C VAL A 194 9.72 -8.91 17.05
N GLU A 195 9.98 -10.12 17.50
CA GLU A 195 11.35 -10.65 17.54
C GLU A 195 11.96 -10.69 16.13
N GLY A 196 13.17 -10.15 15.97
CA GLY A 196 13.91 -10.12 14.71
C GLY A 196 14.51 -8.75 14.37
N GLN A 197 14.99 -8.60 13.12
CA GLN A 197 15.57 -7.37 12.57
C GLN A 197 14.61 -6.61 11.64
N SER A 198 13.32 -6.94 11.70
CA SER A 198 12.29 -6.46 10.78
C SER A 198 11.23 -5.67 11.52
N LEU A 199 10.53 -4.79 10.80
CA LEU A 199 9.39 -4.07 11.36
C LEU A 199 8.23 -5.04 11.65
N ALA A 200 7.51 -4.78 12.74
CA ALA A 200 6.22 -5.40 12.98
C ALA A 200 5.14 -4.68 12.18
N ILE A 201 4.23 -5.44 11.58
CA ILE A 201 3.08 -4.93 10.84
C ILE A 201 1.84 -5.45 11.52
N ALA A 202 1.03 -4.55 12.08
CA ALA A 202 -0.22 -4.91 12.71
C ALA A 202 -1.33 -4.98 11.67
N VAL A 203 -2.01 -6.12 11.59
CA VAL A 203 -3.17 -6.28 10.70
C VAL A 203 -4.41 -6.68 11.49
N PRO A 204 -5.54 -5.96 11.34
CA PRO A 204 -6.80 -6.33 11.97
C PRO A 204 -7.41 -7.57 11.30
N SER A 205 -8.26 -8.29 12.04
CA SER A 205 -9.02 -9.42 11.50
C SER A 205 -9.92 -8.97 10.35
N ARG A 206 -9.98 -9.78 9.28
CA ARG A 206 -10.86 -9.56 8.12
C ARG A 206 -12.34 -9.66 8.53
N LEU A 207 -12.63 -10.40 9.59
CA LEU A 207 -13.99 -10.65 10.09
C LEU A 207 -14.69 -9.39 10.61
N TYR A 208 -13.92 -8.35 10.96
CA TYR A 208 -14.50 -7.07 11.39
C TYR A 208 -15.15 -6.29 10.26
N PHE A 209 -14.91 -6.68 9.00
CA PHE A 209 -15.28 -5.91 7.83
C PHE A 209 -16.26 -6.69 6.97
N THR A 210 -17.24 -5.99 6.42
CA THR A 210 -18.20 -6.53 5.45
C THR A 210 -18.22 -5.62 4.25
N LYS A 211 -17.95 -6.16 3.06
CA LYS A 211 -18.04 -5.40 1.82
C LYS A 211 -19.48 -5.01 1.56
N THR A 212 -19.68 -3.75 1.20
CA THR A 212 -20.96 -3.20 0.74
C THR A 212 -20.73 -2.48 -0.59
N GLU A 213 -21.80 -2.03 -1.22
CA GLU A 213 -21.70 -1.20 -2.43
C GLU A 213 -20.90 0.09 -2.16
N ASP A 214 -21.17 0.76 -1.03
CA ASP A 214 -20.45 1.97 -0.62
C ASP A 214 -19.01 1.72 -0.14
N LYS A 215 -18.73 0.51 0.36
CA LYS A 215 -17.41 0.11 0.87
C LYS A 215 -16.90 -1.15 0.17
N PRO A 216 -16.62 -1.07 -1.15
CA PRO A 216 -16.22 -2.25 -1.94
C PRO A 216 -14.84 -2.80 -1.52
N LEU A 217 -14.03 -2.02 -0.82
CA LEU A 217 -12.71 -2.38 -0.33
C LEU A 217 -12.68 -2.69 1.18
N ALA A 218 -13.83 -2.80 1.84
CA ALA A 218 -13.88 -3.18 3.25
C ALA A 218 -13.09 -4.48 3.51
N GLY A 219 -12.12 -4.42 4.42
CA GLY A 219 -11.26 -5.56 4.77
C GLY A 219 -10.04 -5.76 3.85
N VAL A 220 -9.90 -4.98 2.78
CA VAL A 220 -8.72 -5.02 1.89
C VAL A 220 -7.57 -4.28 2.57
N ARG A 221 -6.48 -5.00 2.83
CA ARG A 221 -5.27 -4.43 3.42
C ARG A 221 -4.39 -3.85 2.33
N LEU A 222 -4.01 -2.59 2.52
CA LEU A 222 -3.40 -1.73 1.52
C LEU A 222 -2.07 -1.16 2.01
N GLY A 223 -1.00 -1.42 1.25
CA GLY A 223 0.29 -0.77 1.42
C GLY A 223 0.45 0.44 0.50
N ILE A 224 1.02 1.53 0.98
CA ILE A 224 1.10 2.80 0.24
C ILE A 224 2.56 3.16 -0.02
N LYS A 225 2.97 3.35 -1.28
CA LYS A 225 4.31 3.85 -1.61
C LYS A 225 4.62 5.14 -0.85
N ASP A 226 5.85 5.29 -0.38
CA ASP A 226 6.27 6.44 0.42
C ASP A 226 6.59 7.71 -0.40
N ILE A 227 5.63 8.12 -1.22
CA ILE A 227 5.57 9.44 -1.88
C ILE A 227 4.20 10.11 -1.76
N TYR A 228 3.25 9.41 -1.13
CA TYR A 228 1.88 9.85 -0.91
C TYR A 228 1.75 10.34 0.53
N ASP A 229 1.20 11.52 0.74
CA ASP A 229 0.92 12.01 2.08
C ASP A 229 -0.23 11.25 2.73
N ILE A 230 -0.12 11.03 4.05
CA ILE A 230 -1.15 10.42 4.89
C ILE A 230 -1.22 11.23 6.17
N ALA A 231 -2.40 11.74 6.51
CA ALA A 231 -2.58 12.60 7.67
C ALA A 231 -2.06 11.95 8.96
N GLY A 232 -1.22 12.67 9.71
CA GLY A 232 -0.59 12.19 10.95
C GLY A 232 0.75 11.47 10.76
N LEU A 233 1.15 11.13 9.53
CA LEU A 233 2.41 10.46 9.23
C LEU A 233 3.37 11.35 8.44
N ARG A 234 4.67 11.07 8.54
CA ARG A 234 5.68 11.68 7.67
C ARG A 234 5.77 10.91 6.35
N THR A 235 6.22 11.60 5.30
CA THR A 235 6.56 11.02 4.00
C THR A 235 8.06 11.23 3.79
N SER A 236 8.86 10.18 3.52
CA SER A 236 10.31 10.34 3.33
C SER A 236 10.72 10.66 1.91
N ASN A 237 9.90 10.28 0.92
CA ASN A 237 10.29 10.31 -0.49
C ASN A 237 11.59 9.53 -0.77
N GLY A 238 11.88 8.51 0.02
CA GLY A 238 13.14 7.75 -0.05
C GLY A 238 14.39 8.53 0.39
N ASN A 239 14.23 9.62 1.16
CA ASN A 239 15.33 10.44 1.67
C ASN A 239 15.25 10.64 3.19
N ARG A 240 16.35 10.36 3.89
CA ARG A 240 16.40 10.44 5.37
C ARG A 240 16.33 11.87 5.88
N ALA A 241 17.01 12.79 5.20
CA ALA A 241 17.01 14.19 5.58
C ALA A 241 15.61 14.78 5.43
N TRP A 242 14.89 14.45 4.35
CA TRP A 242 13.50 14.84 4.13
C TRP A 242 12.59 14.35 5.25
N TYR A 243 12.65 13.04 5.57
CA TYR A 243 11.85 12.43 6.62
C TYR A 243 12.00 13.14 7.97
N HIS A 244 13.24 13.41 8.39
CA HIS A 244 13.49 14.07 9.68
C HIS A 244 13.20 15.57 9.67
N PHE A 245 13.28 16.20 8.51
CA PHE A 245 13.12 17.64 8.37
C PHE A 245 11.65 18.08 8.32
N TYR A 246 10.84 17.50 7.43
CA TYR A 246 9.44 17.90 7.27
C TYR A 246 8.52 17.27 8.31
N PRO A 247 7.54 18.02 8.86
CA PRO A 247 6.60 17.49 9.84
C PRO A 247 5.67 16.41 9.24
N PRO A 248 4.91 15.68 10.07
CA PRO A 248 3.83 14.84 9.57
C PRO A 248 2.85 15.63 8.70
N ALA A 249 2.29 14.98 7.68
CA ALA A 249 1.31 15.57 6.80
C ALA A 249 0.02 15.90 7.55
N ASN A 250 -0.59 17.03 7.20
CA ASN A 250 -1.87 17.45 7.77
C ASN A 250 -3.07 16.79 7.06
N GLU A 251 -2.91 16.46 5.78
CA GLU A 251 -3.95 15.87 4.94
C GLU A 251 -3.46 14.58 4.28
N THR A 252 -4.40 13.71 3.97
CA THR A 252 -4.14 12.48 3.22
C THR A 252 -4.28 12.77 1.73
N ALA A 253 -3.34 12.28 0.92
CA ALA A 253 -3.39 12.38 -0.53
C ALA A 253 -4.75 11.91 -1.06
N LEU A 254 -5.34 12.64 -2.01
CA LEU A 254 -6.73 12.42 -2.44
C LEU A 254 -6.98 10.98 -2.92
N THR A 255 -5.99 10.40 -3.61
CA THR A 255 -6.04 9.01 -4.08
C THR A 255 -6.07 8.00 -2.94
N VAL A 256 -5.32 8.25 -1.87
CA VAL A 256 -5.31 7.41 -0.67
C VAL A 256 -6.62 7.59 0.09
N GLN A 257 -7.14 8.82 0.21
CA GLN A 257 -8.40 9.11 0.88
C GLN A 257 -9.57 8.37 0.23
N ARG A 258 -9.67 8.38 -1.11
CA ARG A 258 -10.71 7.62 -1.83
C ARG A 258 -10.70 6.12 -1.49
N LEU A 259 -9.52 5.53 -1.32
CA LEU A 259 -9.38 4.12 -0.97
C LEU A 259 -9.79 3.85 0.49
N ILE A 260 -9.43 4.75 1.42
CA ILE A 260 -9.88 4.70 2.83
C ILE A 260 -11.41 4.79 2.89
N ASP A 261 -12.01 5.74 2.18
CA ASP A 261 -13.46 5.97 2.16
C ASP A 261 -14.22 4.74 1.64
N ALA A 262 -13.65 4.06 0.63
CA ALA A 262 -14.13 2.79 0.12
C ALA A 262 -13.89 1.58 1.06
N GLY A 263 -13.28 1.78 2.24
CA GLY A 263 -13.11 0.80 3.30
C GLY A 263 -11.75 0.09 3.33
N ALA A 264 -10.76 0.51 2.53
CA ALA A 264 -9.43 -0.09 2.56
C ALA A 264 -8.70 0.23 3.89
N ILE A 265 -7.85 -0.71 4.32
CA ILE A 265 -7.13 -0.64 5.59
C ILE A 265 -5.66 -0.39 5.31
N ILE A 266 -5.15 0.79 5.66
CA ILE A 266 -3.74 1.11 5.47
C ILE A 266 -2.91 0.43 6.56
N VAL A 267 -1.96 -0.40 6.12
CA VAL A 267 -1.07 -1.17 7.02
C VAL A 267 0.34 -0.57 7.12
N GLY A 268 0.72 0.31 6.19
CA GLY A 268 1.99 1.02 6.27
C GLY A 268 2.41 1.78 5.03
N LYS A 269 3.46 2.58 5.19
CA LYS A 269 4.19 3.25 4.11
C LYS A 269 5.30 2.33 3.62
N MET A 270 5.35 2.11 2.31
CA MET A 270 6.24 1.15 1.66
C MET A 270 7.37 1.85 0.93
N LYS A 271 8.57 1.25 0.98
CA LYS A 271 9.79 1.88 0.46
C LYS A 271 9.68 2.24 -1.02
N THR A 272 10.24 3.40 -1.34
CA THR A 272 10.48 3.88 -2.70
C THR A 272 11.96 4.16 -2.87
N SER A 273 12.47 4.06 -4.10
CA SER A 273 13.76 4.68 -4.42
C SER A 273 13.64 6.20 -4.35
N GLN A 274 14.78 6.87 -4.15
CA GLN A 274 14.78 8.27 -3.74
C GLN A 274 14.16 9.21 -4.79
N PHE A 275 13.19 10.01 -4.35
CA PHE A 275 12.34 10.89 -5.16
C PHE A 275 11.76 10.17 -6.39
N ALA A 276 11.37 8.90 -6.22
CA ALA A 276 10.85 8.03 -7.27
C ALA A 276 11.78 7.82 -8.49
N ASN A 277 13.07 8.14 -8.38
CA ASN A 277 14.04 7.91 -9.44
C ASN A 277 14.40 6.44 -9.56
N GLY A 278 14.38 5.87 -10.76
CA GLY A 278 14.78 4.47 -10.97
C GLY A 278 16.24 4.21 -10.54
N GLU A 279 16.40 3.58 -9.38
CA GLU A 279 17.67 3.14 -8.77
C GLU A 279 17.80 1.62 -8.91
N THR A 280 19.03 1.12 -8.94
CA THR A 280 19.31 -0.33 -8.92
C THR A 280 20.14 -0.67 -7.69
N ALA A 281 19.88 -1.81 -7.06
CA ALA A 281 20.80 -2.27 -6.02
C ALA A 281 22.20 -2.58 -6.57
N THR A 282 23.24 -2.57 -5.74
CA THR A 282 23.26 -2.18 -4.32
C THR A 282 23.56 -0.68 -4.16
N ALA A 283 24.51 -0.16 -4.95
CA ALA A 283 25.18 1.12 -4.67
C ALA A 283 24.31 2.37 -4.87
N ASP A 284 23.21 2.29 -5.62
CA ASP A 284 22.34 3.45 -5.82
C ASP A 284 21.46 3.73 -4.59
N TRP A 285 21.15 2.70 -3.78
CA TRP A 285 20.28 2.77 -2.61
C TRP A 285 21.09 3.03 -1.33
N VAL A 286 21.37 4.30 -1.04
CA VAL A 286 22.24 4.69 0.10
C VAL A 286 21.43 5.02 1.35
N ASP A 287 20.43 5.90 1.25
CA ASP A 287 19.65 6.36 2.42
C ASP A 287 18.82 5.25 3.05
N TYR A 288 18.05 4.56 2.22
CA TYR A 288 17.29 3.36 2.58
C TYR A 288 17.75 2.25 1.65
N HIS A 289 17.90 1.03 2.15
CA HIS A 289 18.27 -0.10 1.30
C HIS A 289 17.05 -0.64 0.55
N GLU A 290 17.28 -1.07 -0.69
CA GLU A 290 16.28 -1.76 -1.51
C GLU A 290 15.70 -2.98 -0.75
N PRO A 291 14.36 -3.20 -0.80
CA PRO A 291 13.74 -4.45 -0.33
C PRO A 291 14.33 -5.71 -0.98
N PHE A 292 14.01 -6.89 -0.46
CA PHE A 292 14.37 -8.17 -1.08
C PHE A 292 13.26 -8.64 -2.03
N ASN A 293 13.64 -9.08 -3.22
CA ASN A 293 12.72 -9.70 -4.18
C ASN A 293 12.38 -11.12 -3.70
N PRO A 294 11.11 -11.48 -3.43
CA PRO A 294 10.75 -12.81 -2.95
C PRO A 294 10.92 -13.93 -3.99
N ARG A 295 11.19 -13.60 -5.26
CA ARG A 295 11.30 -14.58 -6.34
C ARG A 295 12.71 -15.18 -6.41
N GLY A 296 12.77 -16.39 -6.97
CA GLY A 296 14.03 -17.11 -7.12
C GLY A 296 14.70 -17.38 -5.78
N ASP A 297 15.97 -17.03 -5.67
CA ASP A 297 16.82 -17.20 -4.48
C ASP A 297 16.72 -16.05 -3.45
N GLY A 298 15.89 -15.04 -3.70
CA GLY A 298 15.77 -13.88 -2.81
C GLY A 298 16.74 -12.72 -3.11
N TYR A 299 17.70 -12.90 -4.02
CA TYR A 299 18.78 -11.93 -4.28
C TYR A 299 18.70 -11.25 -5.65
N GLN A 300 17.51 -11.25 -6.26
CA GLN A 300 17.24 -10.43 -7.42
C GLN A 300 16.92 -8.98 -7.01
N ASP A 301 17.21 -8.03 -7.88
CA ASP A 301 16.73 -6.66 -7.82
C ASP A 301 15.19 -6.64 -7.91
N THR A 302 14.57 -5.76 -7.13
CA THR A 302 13.11 -5.61 -7.05
C THR A 302 12.55 -4.71 -8.16
N SER A 303 13.43 -4.10 -8.94
CA SER A 303 13.18 -2.94 -9.79
C SER A 303 12.65 -1.73 -9.02
N SER A 304 12.49 -0.61 -9.72
CA SER A 304 12.24 0.70 -9.13
C SER A 304 11.19 1.51 -9.90
N SER A 305 10.51 2.48 -9.28
CA SER A 305 10.70 2.97 -7.90
C SER A 305 9.68 2.46 -6.90
N SER A 306 8.64 1.74 -7.32
CA SER A 306 7.66 1.13 -6.39
C SER A 306 8.15 -0.22 -5.84
N SER A 307 9.40 -0.24 -5.37
CA SER A 307 10.14 -1.43 -4.94
C SER A 307 9.51 -2.09 -3.71
N GLY A 308 9.18 -1.30 -2.68
CA GLY A 308 8.46 -1.77 -1.50
C GLY A 308 7.07 -2.33 -1.85
N PRO A 309 6.21 -1.57 -2.54
CA PRO A 309 4.93 -2.07 -3.06
C PRO A 309 5.04 -3.41 -3.80
N GLY A 310 6.00 -3.55 -4.73
CA GLY A 310 6.25 -4.80 -5.43
C GLY A 310 6.65 -5.94 -4.49
N ALA A 311 7.70 -5.73 -3.69
CA ALA A 311 8.24 -6.73 -2.76
C ALA A 311 7.19 -7.24 -1.76
N GLY A 312 6.44 -6.32 -1.15
CA GLY A 312 5.40 -6.68 -0.20
C GLY A 312 4.24 -7.42 -0.86
N ALA A 313 3.73 -6.92 -1.99
CA ALA A 313 2.62 -7.56 -2.69
C ALA A 313 2.97 -8.97 -3.20
N ALA A 314 4.23 -9.21 -3.57
CA ALA A 314 4.69 -10.52 -4.00
C ALA A 314 4.98 -11.49 -2.86
N ALA A 315 5.33 -10.99 -1.66
CA ALA A 315 5.77 -11.81 -0.53
C ALA A 315 4.70 -12.11 0.52
N TYR A 316 3.77 -11.18 0.77
CA TYR A 316 2.92 -11.20 1.95
C TYR A 316 1.49 -11.59 1.63
N ASP A 317 1.09 -12.82 1.91
CA ASP A 317 -0.28 -13.32 1.65
C ASP A 317 -1.38 -12.54 2.38
N TRP A 318 -1.06 -11.93 3.52
CA TRP A 318 -1.97 -11.07 4.27
C TRP A 318 -2.13 -9.66 3.65
N LEU A 319 -1.29 -9.27 2.68
CA LEU A 319 -1.33 -7.98 1.99
C LEU A 319 -2.02 -8.13 0.62
N ASP A 320 -3.16 -7.46 0.47
CA ASP A 320 -4.05 -7.68 -0.68
C ASP A 320 -3.72 -6.79 -1.87
N LEU A 321 -3.34 -5.54 -1.60
CA LEU A 321 -3.18 -4.49 -2.60
C LEU A 321 -2.05 -3.54 -2.19
N THR A 322 -1.35 -3.00 -3.18
CA THR A 322 -0.40 -1.91 -2.94
C THR A 322 -0.60 -0.79 -3.94
N LEU A 323 -0.48 0.45 -3.48
CA LEU A 323 -0.52 1.67 -4.29
C LEU A 323 0.91 2.11 -4.62
N GLY A 324 1.24 2.18 -5.90
CA GLY A 324 2.49 2.66 -6.46
C GLY A 324 2.31 3.89 -7.33
N SER A 325 3.37 4.31 -8.02
CA SER A 325 3.31 5.36 -9.05
C SER A 325 4.18 5.00 -10.25
N ASP A 326 3.81 5.47 -11.44
CA ASP A 326 4.50 5.18 -12.70
C ASP A 326 4.63 6.44 -13.57
N THR A 327 5.84 6.96 -13.62
CA THR A 327 6.27 8.03 -14.54
C THR A 327 7.07 7.46 -15.71
N GLY A 328 7.87 6.43 -15.42
CA GLY A 328 8.87 5.84 -16.31
C GLY A 328 8.82 4.32 -16.43
N GLY A 329 7.88 3.66 -15.75
CA GLY A 329 7.82 2.20 -15.57
C GLY A 329 7.79 1.77 -14.11
N SER A 330 7.59 2.70 -13.16
CA SER A 330 7.78 2.43 -11.74
C SER A 330 6.71 1.56 -11.08
N ILE A 331 5.61 1.23 -11.78
CA ILE A 331 4.70 0.13 -11.42
C ILE A 331 5.03 -1.09 -12.27
N ARG A 332 5.18 -0.87 -13.58
CA ARG A 332 5.32 -1.96 -14.55
C ARG A 332 6.60 -2.77 -14.36
N ASN A 333 7.75 -2.13 -14.13
CA ASN A 333 9.02 -2.83 -13.97
C ASN A 333 9.05 -3.68 -12.68
N PRO A 334 8.66 -3.18 -11.49
CA PRO A 334 8.52 -4.04 -10.31
C PRO A 334 7.51 -5.17 -10.51
N SER A 335 6.36 -4.92 -11.15
CA SER A 335 5.38 -5.97 -11.45
C SER A 335 5.94 -7.07 -12.35
N GLN A 336 6.74 -6.71 -13.37
CA GLN A 336 7.37 -7.67 -14.29
C GLN A 336 8.36 -8.60 -13.60
N VAL A 337 9.24 -8.06 -12.75
CA VAL A 337 10.30 -8.87 -12.10
C VAL A 337 9.82 -9.64 -10.86
N GLN A 338 8.62 -9.33 -10.36
CA GLN A 338 8.04 -9.95 -9.18
C GLN A 338 6.75 -10.74 -9.43
N GLY A 339 6.32 -10.86 -10.69
CA GLY A 339 5.17 -11.66 -11.07
C GLY A 339 3.85 -11.13 -10.50
N LEU A 340 3.59 -9.84 -10.66
CA LEU A 340 2.37 -9.18 -10.19
C LEU A 340 1.58 -8.62 -11.36
N PHE A 341 0.26 -8.50 -11.18
CA PHE A 341 -0.52 -7.56 -11.97
C PHE A 341 -0.08 -6.15 -11.61
N GLY A 342 0.08 -5.29 -12.62
CA GLY A 342 0.47 -3.89 -12.44
C GLY A 342 -0.22 -3.00 -13.44
N ASN A 343 -0.72 -1.84 -13.02
CA ASN A 343 -1.41 -0.93 -13.92
C ASN A 343 -0.90 0.50 -13.87
N ARG A 344 -0.72 1.05 -15.07
CA ARG A 344 -0.61 2.46 -15.31
C ARG A 344 -1.92 2.92 -15.96
N PRO A 345 -2.76 3.72 -15.28
CA PRO A 345 -3.97 4.24 -15.89
C PRO A 345 -3.66 5.22 -17.01
N SER A 346 -4.69 5.60 -17.76
CA SER A 346 -4.62 6.75 -18.67
C SER A 346 -4.10 7.97 -17.92
N TRP A 347 -3.17 8.71 -18.54
CA TRP A 347 -2.62 9.90 -17.92
C TRP A 347 -3.69 10.97 -17.72
N GLY A 348 -3.72 11.57 -16.54
CA GLY A 348 -4.74 12.56 -16.14
C GLY A 348 -6.04 11.97 -15.59
N LEU A 349 -6.20 10.63 -15.56
CA LEU A 349 -7.42 9.99 -15.05
C LEU A 349 -7.54 10.06 -13.52
N VAL A 350 -6.42 10.04 -12.82
CA VAL A 350 -6.36 9.99 -11.36
C VAL A 350 -5.66 11.24 -10.84
N PRO A 351 -6.21 11.94 -9.82
CA PRO A 351 -5.60 13.14 -9.26
C PRO A 351 -4.23 12.86 -8.62
N LEU A 352 -3.41 13.91 -8.51
CA LEU A 352 -2.04 13.85 -7.97
C LEU A 352 -1.86 14.62 -6.65
N ASP A 353 -2.95 15.14 -6.08
CA ASP A 353 -2.93 15.93 -4.84
C ASP A 353 -2.36 15.13 -3.66
N GLY A 354 -1.40 15.74 -2.95
CA GLY A 354 -0.67 15.10 -1.85
C GLY A 354 0.33 14.04 -2.29
N ILE A 355 0.77 14.04 -3.56
CA ILE A 355 1.79 13.13 -4.08
C ILE A 355 3.02 13.93 -4.51
N MET A 356 4.22 13.50 -4.10
CA MET A 356 5.47 14.13 -4.55
C MET A 356 5.64 14.04 -6.07
N PRO A 357 5.81 15.16 -6.78
CA PRO A 357 5.88 15.18 -8.24
C PRO A 357 7.28 14.82 -8.78
N MET A 358 7.33 14.07 -9.88
CA MET A 358 8.56 13.92 -10.66
C MET A 358 8.44 14.59 -12.03
N ALA A 359 7.38 14.28 -12.78
CA ALA A 359 7.07 14.90 -14.06
C ALA A 359 5.55 14.92 -14.24
N PRO A 360 4.86 16.03 -13.91
CA PRO A 360 3.40 16.09 -13.91
C PRO A 360 2.74 15.64 -15.22
N GLN A 361 3.43 15.81 -16.36
CA GLN A 361 2.95 15.39 -17.69
C GLN A 361 3.02 13.88 -17.94
N LEU A 362 3.58 13.11 -17.01
CA LEU A 362 3.85 11.66 -17.13
C LEU A 362 3.36 10.86 -15.92
N ASP A 363 3.36 11.48 -14.73
CA ASP A 363 3.06 10.86 -13.45
C ASP A 363 1.65 10.26 -13.41
N THR A 364 1.55 9.02 -12.92
CA THR A 364 0.27 8.32 -12.74
C THR A 364 0.31 7.46 -11.47
N PRO A 365 -0.73 7.51 -10.61
CA PRO A 365 -0.96 6.54 -9.54
C PRO A 365 -1.48 5.23 -10.12
N GLY A 366 -1.17 4.10 -9.49
CA GLY A 366 -1.71 2.80 -9.91
C GLY A 366 -1.33 1.69 -8.93
N PHE A 367 -1.72 0.46 -9.23
CA PHE A 367 -1.66 -0.65 -8.29
C PHE A 367 -0.67 -1.74 -8.70
N LEU A 368 -0.18 -2.45 -7.69
CA LEU A 368 0.47 -3.75 -7.82
C LEU A 368 -0.26 -4.76 -6.92
N THR A 369 -0.65 -5.91 -7.46
CA THR A 369 -1.36 -6.95 -6.71
C THR A 369 -1.26 -8.33 -7.38
N ARG A 370 -1.62 -9.37 -6.62
CA ARG A 370 -1.86 -10.74 -7.12
C ARG A 370 -3.33 -10.99 -7.46
N HIS A 371 -4.23 -10.08 -7.12
CA HIS A 371 -5.68 -10.27 -7.14
C HIS A 371 -6.35 -9.34 -8.17
N PRO A 372 -6.67 -9.83 -9.39
CA PRO A 372 -7.25 -8.99 -10.44
C PRO A 372 -8.65 -8.47 -10.08
N ASP A 373 -9.42 -9.20 -9.28
CA ASP A 373 -10.72 -8.78 -8.75
C ASP A 373 -10.60 -7.57 -7.80
N ILE A 374 -9.62 -7.59 -6.89
CA ILE A 374 -9.32 -6.45 -6.00
C ILE A 374 -8.83 -5.26 -6.81
N TRP A 375 -7.98 -5.52 -7.81
CA TRP A 375 -7.50 -4.49 -8.73
C TRP A 375 -8.65 -3.78 -9.47
N ILE A 376 -9.63 -4.53 -10.00
CA ILE A 376 -10.80 -3.96 -10.66
C ILE A 376 -11.60 -3.08 -9.69
N ALA A 377 -11.88 -3.57 -8.48
CA ALA A 377 -12.62 -2.81 -7.47
C ALA A 377 -11.90 -1.50 -7.09
N ALA A 378 -10.59 -1.57 -6.83
CA ALA A 378 -9.81 -0.39 -6.45
C ALA A 378 -9.62 0.60 -7.61
N SER A 379 -9.51 0.11 -8.84
CA SER A 379 -9.45 0.97 -10.04
C SER A 379 -10.74 1.77 -10.21
N LYS A 380 -11.91 1.15 -10.04
CA LYS A 380 -13.20 1.85 -10.09
C LYS A 380 -13.30 2.94 -9.02
N VAL A 381 -12.80 2.68 -7.81
CA VAL A 381 -12.75 3.68 -6.74
C VAL A 381 -11.86 4.88 -7.12
N LEU A 382 -10.69 4.65 -7.71
CA LEU A 382 -9.82 5.75 -8.11
C LEU A 382 -10.33 6.54 -9.31
N TYR A 383 -10.93 5.86 -10.28
CA TYR A 383 -11.36 6.47 -11.54
C TYR A 383 -12.72 7.18 -11.41
N GLU A 384 -13.53 6.80 -10.41
CA GLU A 384 -14.89 7.32 -10.22
C GLU A 384 -15.72 7.25 -11.51
N GLU A 385 -16.40 8.32 -11.87
CA GLU A 385 -17.22 8.46 -13.09
C GLU A 385 -16.39 8.85 -14.33
N ASN A 386 -15.07 9.03 -14.19
CA ASN A 386 -14.19 9.46 -15.30
C ASN A 386 -13.86 8.33 -16.30
N ILE A 387 -14.52 7.17 -16.18
CA ILE A 387 -14.31 6.02 -17.07
C ILE A 387 -15.64 5.45 -17.55
N THR A 388 -15.70 5.14 -18.85
CA THR A 388 -16.78 4.35 -19.45
C THR A 388 -16.37 2.88 -19.47
N LEU A 389 -17.15 2.02 -18.82
CA LEU A 389 -16.92 0.57 -18.87
C LEU A 389 -17.61 -0.02 -20.09
N SER A 390 -16.82 -0.55 -21.02
CA SER A 390 -17.29 -1.40 -22.12
C SER A 390 -16.82 -2.83 -21.90
N TYR A 391 -17.66 -3.78 -22.31
CA TYR A 391 -17.35 -5.22 -22.31
C TYR A 391 -17.13 -5.77 -23.73
N ASN A 392 -17.07 -4.88 -24.72
CA ASN A 392 -16.64 -5.24 -26.06
C ASN A 392 -15.13 -5.08 -26.17
N TYR A 393 -14.47 -6.07 -26.75
CA TYR A 393 -13.02 -6.08 -26.92
C TYR A 393 -12.64 -5.89 -28.39
N PRO A 394 -11.48 -5.28 -28.68
CA PRO A 394 -10.98 -5.18 -30.04
C PRO A 394 -10.64 -6.56 -30.62
N SER A 395 -10.84 -6.71 -31.94
CA SER A 395 -10.52 -7.92 -32.71
C SER A 395 -9.19 -7.82 -33.46
N LYS A 396 -8.30 -6.91 -33.04
CA LYS A 396 -6.94 -6.77 -33.57
C LYS A 396 -5.92 -6.77 -32.45
N ILE A 397 -4.84 -7.52 -32.66
CA ILE A 397 -3.66 -7.54 -31.79
C ILE A 397 -2.44 -7.12 -32.60
N GLN A 398 -1.68 -6.15 -32.09
CA GLN A 398 -0.42 -5.69 -32.63
C GLN A 398 0.71 -6.11 -31.69
N THR A 399 1.64 -6.94 -32.15
CA THR A 399 2.74 -7.45 -31.34
C THR A 399 4.05 -6.70 -31.62
N ILE A 400 4.79 -6.33 -30.58
CA ILE A 400 6.05 -5.58 -30.66
C ILE A 400 7.16 -6.40 -29.99
N GLY A 401 8.16 -6.82 -30.77
CA GLY A 401 9.28 -7.62 -30.26
C GLY A 401 8.88 -9.02 -29.76
N TRP A 402 7.76 -9.55 -30.27
CA TRP A 402 7.26 -10.87 -29.86
C TRP A 402 8.06 -12.00 -30.50
N PRO A 403 8.35 -13.10 -29.77
CA PRO A 403 9.06 -14.23 -30.34
C PRO A 403 8.24 -14.90 -31.45
N THR A 404 8.95 -15.44 -32.45
CA THR A 404 8.36 -16.22 -33.55
C THR A 404 8.61 -17.72 -33.43
N SER A 405 9.41 -18.15 -32.46
CA SER A 405 9.73 -19.56 -32.21
C SER A 405 9.85 -19.86 -30.71
N ASN A 406 9.55 -21.09 -30.34
CA ASN A 406 9.63 -21.58 -28.95
C ASN A 406 11.08 -21.98 -28.60
N SER A 407 12.01 -21.04 -28.69
CA SER A 407 13.45 -21.28 -28.45
C SER A 407 13.85 -21.24 -26.96
N SER A 408 12.95 -20.85 -26.07
CA SER A 408 13.14 -20.79 -24.62
C SER A 408 11.81 -20.98 -23.90
N VAL A 409 11.84 -21.28 -22.60
CA VAL A 409 10.62 -21.37 -21.78
C VAL A 409 9.81 -20.07 -21.84
N ALA A 410 10.49 -18.91 -21.74
CA ALA A 410 9.85 -17.59 -21.87
C ALA A 410 9.12 -17.45 -23.21
N ASN A 411 9.77 -17.83 -24.31
CA ASN A 411 9.18 -17.71 -25.64
C ASN A 411 7.96 -18.62 -25.82
N GLY A 412 8.00 -19.83 -25.27
CA GLY A 412 6.85 -20.74 -25.26
C GLY A 412 5.66 -20.17 -24.48
N LEU A 413 5.90 -19.57 -23.32
CA LEU A 413 4.86 -18.91 -22.52
C LEU A 413 4.23 -17.74 -23.28
N LEU A 414 5.04 -16.86 -23.89
CA LEU A 414 4.58 -15.74 -24.69
C LEU A 414 3.74 -16.22 -25.88
N LEU A 415 4.25 -17.17 -26.66
CA LEU A 415 3.50 -17.74 -27.80
C LEU A 415 2.17 -18.36 -27.36
N SER A 416 2.16 -19.13 -26.27
CA SER A 416 0.93 -19.72 -25.74
C SER A 416 -0.07 -18.67 -25.25
N PHE A 417 0.40 -17.60 -24.62
CA PHE A 417 -0.46 -16.51 -24.17
C PHE A 417 -1.09 -15.77 -25.36
N LEU A 418 -0.32 -15.45 -26.39
CA LEU A 418 -0.82 -14.78 -27.60
C LEU A 418 -1.86 -15.65 -28.33
N ASP A 419 -1.63 -16.95 -28.43
CA ASP A 419 -2.56 -17.90 -29.04
C ASP A 419 -3.89 -17.94 -28.27
N LYS A 420 -3.85 -18.06 -26.94
CA LYS A 420 -5.04 -18.05 -26.09
C LYS A 420 -5.79 -16.72 -26.15
N LEU A 421 -5.07 -15.61 -26.09
CA LEU A 421 -5.68 -14.27 -26.13
C LEU A 421 -6.31 -13.99 -27.49
N SER A 422 -5.61 -14.29 -28.59
CA SER A 422 -6.15 -14.09 -29.94
C SER A 422 -7.37 -14.97 -30.20
N THR A 423 -7.37 -16.21 -29.70
CA THR A 423 -8.54 -17.10 -29.74
C THR A 423 -9.70 -16.55 -28.92
N PHE A 424 -9.45 -16.10 -27.67
CA PHE A 424 -10.48 -15.54 -26.80
C PHE A 424 -11.14 -14.28 -27.40
N LEU A 425 -10.34 -13.41 -28.00
CA LEU A 425 -10.81 -12.17 -28.61
C LEU A 425 -11.35 -12.34 -30.03
N ASN A 426 -11.22 -13.55 -30.62
CA ASN A 426 -11.40 -13.77 -32.05
C ASN A 426 -10.64 -12.73 -32.90
N ALA A 427 -9.38 -12.49 -32.52
CA ALA A 427 -8.58 -11.36 -33.01
C ALA A 427 -7.53 -11.77 -34.05
N THR A 428 -7.31 -10.89 -35.03
CA THR A 428 -6.19 -11.02 -35.98
C THR A 428 -4.92 -10.44 -35.36
N THR A 429 -3.81 -11.19 -35.43
CA THR A 429 -2.51 -10.74 -34.92
C THR A 429 -1.60 -10.23 -36.04
N THR A 430 -0.97 -9.08 -35.82
CA THR A 430 0.01 -8.47 -36.73
C THR A 430 1.25 -8.03 -35.97
N THR A 431 2.42 -8.00 -36.62
CA THR A 431 3.64 -7.46 -36.01
C THR A 431 3.75 -5.96 -36.29
N LEU A 432 3.97 -5.17 -35.24
CA LEU A 432 4.18 -3.73 -35.31
C LEU A 432 5.66 -3.40 -35.12
N ASN A 433 6.26 -2.76 -36.13
CA ASN A 433 7.53 -2.06 -36.00
C ASN A 433 7.27 -0.56 -35.90
N ILE A 434 7.31 -0.03 -34.68
CA ILE A 434 6.94 1.36 -34.39
C ILE A 434 7.84 2.38 -35.10
N THR A 435 9.13 2.10 -35.28
CA THR A 435 10.06 3.01 -35.95
C THR A 435 9.79 3.06 -37.45
N SER A 436 9.50 1.91 -38.06
CA SER A 436 9.09 1.85 -39.48
C SER A 436 7.75 2.54 -39.70
N GLN A 437 6.77 2.30 -38.82
CA GLN A 437 5.46 2.95 -38.88
C GLN A 437 5.60 4.48 -38.73
N TRP A 438 6.44 4.95 -37.81
CA TRP A 438 6.73 6.37 -37.67
C TRP A 438 7.30 6.93 -38.97
N SER A 439 8.32 6.29 -39.54
CA SER A 439 9.01 6.75 -40.75
C SER A 439 8.09 6.90 -41.96
N SER A 440 6.99 6.14 -42.02
CA SER A 440 6.02 6.20 -43.12
C SER A 440 4.84 7.13 -42.86
N SER A 441 4.56 7.52 -41.60
CA SER A 441 3.30 8.17 -41.22
C SER A 441 3.44 9.33 -40.22
N HIS A 442 4.66 9.72 -39.84
CA HIS A 442 4.86 10.89 -38.98
C HIS A 442 4.36 12.17 -39.67
N PRO A 443 3.95 13.19 -38.91
CA PRO A 443 3.54 14.47 -39.47
C PRO A 443 4.58 15.05 -40.43
N SER A 444 4.13 15.65 -41.53
CA SER A 444 5.00 16.16 -42.62
C SER A 444 5.93 17.29 -42.18
N ASN A 445 5.58 18.01 -41.12
CA ASN A 445 6.39 19.07 -40.52
C ASN A 445 7.48 18.54 -39.58
N VAL A 446 7.53 17.24 -39.31
CA VAL A 446 8.53 16.60 -38.46
C VAL A 446 9.48 15.79 -39.33
N THR A 447 10.77 16.15 -39.34
CA THR A 447 11.79 15.48 -40.18
C THR A 447 12.70 14.54 -39.39
N SER A 448 12.62 14.56 -38.06
CA SER A 448 13.40 13.70 -37.18
C SER A 448 12.84 12.28 -37.14
N SER A 449 13.74 11.28 -37.08
CA SER A 449 13.36 9.92 -36.71
C SER A 449 12.73 9.89 -35.30
N LEU A 450 11.91 8.86 -35.02
CA LEU A 450 11.30 8.68 -33.71
C LEU A 450 12.33 8.69 -32.57
N VAL A 451 13.43 7.97 -32.76
CA VAL A 451 14.51 7.86 -31.77
C VAL A 451 15.11 9.23 -31.49
N ASN A 452 15.35 10.04 -32.52
CA ASN A 452 15.93 11.38 -32.36
C ASN A 452 14.94 12.35 -31.72
N LEU A 453 13.67 12.34 -32.14
CA LEU A 453 12.62 13.18 -31.55
C LEU A 453 12.48 12.93 -30.05
N MET A 454 12.55 11.66 -29.64
CA MET A 454 12.29 11.25 -28.26
C MET A 454 13.56 11.13 -27.40
N ASN A 455 14.75 11.31 -28.00
CA ASN A 455 16.03 11.00 -27.36
C ASN A 455 16.22 11.68 -26.01
N ILE A 456 15.90 12.97 -25.93
CA ILE A 456 16.03 13.76 -24.69
C ILE A 456 14.68 14.16 -24.08
N THR A 457 13.56 13.81 -24.71
CA THR A 457 12.22 14.21 -24.25
C THR A 457 11.93 13.71 -22.83
N TYR A 458 12.14 12.41 -22.56
CA TYR A 458 11.93 11.87 -21.21
C TYR A 458 12.85 12.49 -20.15
N PRO A 459 14.19 12.51 -20.31
CA PRO A 459 15.07 13.07 -19.29
C PRO A 459 14.87 14.57 -19.05
N ILE A 460 14.48 15.36 -20.07
CA ILE A 460 14.08 16.77 -19.87
C ILE A 460 12.81 16.87 -19.01
N LEU A 461 11.78 16.06 -19.29
CA LEU A 461 10.52 16.12 -18.55
C LEU A 461 10.71 15.74 -17.07
N ILE A 462 11.45 14.67 -16.76
CA ILE A 462 11.76 14.32 -15.36
C ILE A 462 12.75 15.29 -14.70
N GLY A 463 13.48 16.07 -15.51
CA GLY A 463 14.35 17.14 -15.04
C GLY A 463 13.60 18.26 -14.31
N GLN A 464 12.30 18.44 -14.56
CA GLN A 464 11.44 19.39 -13.82
C GLN A 464 11.44 19.13 -12.30
N GLN A 465 11.80 17.93 -11.86
CA GLN A 465 11.96 17.60 -10.44
C GLN A 465 12.98 18.51 -9.72
N THR A 466 13.93 19.13 -10.44
CA THR A 466 14.84 20.11 -9.84
C THR A 466 14.08 21.27 -9.23
N THR A 467 13.23 21.93 -10.02
CA THR A 467 12.42 23.07 -9.56
C THR A 467 11.27 22.64 -8.64
N LEU A 468 10.69 21.46 -8.86
CA LEU A 468 9.53 21.00 -8.09
C LEU A 468 9.88 20.41 -6.72
N VAL A 469 11.08 19.83 -6.56
CA VAL A 469 11.47 19.08 -5.36
C VAL A 469 12.82 19.53 -4.82
N ARG A 470 13.87 19.51 -5.63
CA ARG A 470 15.25 19.78 -5.17
C ARG A 470 15.40 21.20 -4.65
N ASP A 471 15.02 22.20 -5.43
CA ASP A 471 15.31 23.60 -5.12
C ASP A 471 14.57 24.07 -3.85
N PRO A 472 13.26 23.79 -3.66
CA PRO A 472 12.58 24.09 -2.40
C PRO A 472 13.19 23.33 -1.21
N PHE A 473 13.49 22.04 -1.36
CA PHE A 473 14.07 21.24 -0.29
C PHE A 473 15.45 21.76 0.13
N TYR A 474 16.30 22.10 -0.84
CA TYR A 474 17.62 22.66 -0.58
C TYR A 474 17.52 24.02 0.11
N ALA A 475 16.59 24.87 -0.33
CA ALA A 475 16.37 26.19 0.29
C ALA A 475 15.94 26.04 1.76
N ASP A 476 14.91 25.23 2.03
CA ASP A 476 14.39 25.02 3.38
C ASP A 476 15.44 24.38 4.29
N TYR A 477 16.08 23.31 3.82
CA TYR A 477 17.07 22.58 4.59
C TYR A 477 18.31 23.44 4.88
N SER A 478 18.80 24.20 3.90
CA SER A 478 19.93 25.12 4.04
C SER A 478 19.66 26.21 5.08
N ALA A 479 18.47 26.82 5.02
CA ALA A 479 18.05 27.84 5.98
C ALA A 479 18.03 27.31 7.43
N ALA A 480 17.62 26.07 7.63
CA ALA A 480 17.57 25.43 8.96
C ALA A 480 18.91 24.81 9.41
N ASN A 481 19.85 24.55 8.50
CA ASN A 481 21.06 23.77 8.79
C ASN A 481 22.37 24.52 8.54
N SER A 482 22.38 25.84 8.77
CA SER A 482 23.58 26.70 8.64
C SER A 482 24.23 26.63 7.26
N GLY A 483 23.42 26.63 6.20
CA GLY A 483 23.90 26.61 4.82
C GLY A 483 24.25 25.22 4.26
N ARG A 484 24.13 24.15 5.06
CA ARG A 484 24.40 22.78 4.60
C ARG A 484 23.26 22.28 3.71
N LEU A 485 23.61 21.48 2.70
CA LEU A 485 22.64 20.78 1.85
C LEU A 485 22.40 19.36 2.38
N PRO A 486 21.20 18.78 2.15
CA PRO A 486 20.91 17.40 2.51
C PRO A 486 21.69 16.44 1.60
N PHE A 487 21.94 15.22 2.09
CA PHE A 487 22.49 14.15 1.27
C PHE A 487 21.45 13.67 0.25
N ILE A 488 21.93 13.30 -0.95
CA ILE A 488 21.12 12.83 -2.07
C ILE A 488 21.81 11.63 -2.70
N ASN A 489 21.03 10.60 -3.04
CA ASN A 489 21.52 9.39 -3.70
C ASN A 489 22.14 9.71 -5.07
N PRO A 490 23.06 8.86 -5.57
CA PRO A 490 23.77 9.10 -6.83
C PRO A 490 22.87 9.31 -8.06
N VAL A 491 21.75 8.58 -8.17
CA VAL A 491 20.85 8.66 -9.34
C VAL A 491 20.14 10.02 -9.46
N PRO A 492 19.39 10.52 -8.45
CA PRO A 492 18.81 11.85 -8.53
C PRO A 492 19.86 12.95 -8.76
N LEU A 493 21.03 12.87 -8.12
CA LEU A 493 22.12 13.84 -8.35
C LEU A 493 22.56 13.90 -9.82
N ALA A 494 22.81 12.74 -10.44
CA ALA A 494 23.25 12.69 -11.83
C ALA A 494 22.19 13.27 -12.79
N ARG A 495 20.91 12.97 -12.55
CA ARG A 495 19.81 13.45 -13.40
C ARG A 495 19.55 14.94 -13.23
N TRP A 496 19.54 15.43 -12.00
CA TRP A 496 19.38 16.85 -11.71
C TRP A 496 20.54 17.68 -12.28
N GLY A 497 21.78 17.23 -12.07
CA GLY A 497 22.95 17.91 -12.63
C GLY A 497 22.95 17.96 -14.16
N TRP A 498 22.46 16.91 -14.82
CA TRP A 498 22.26 16.93 -16.27
C TRP A 498 21.15 17.89 -16.69
N ALA A 499 20.01 17.90 -15.98
CA ALA A 499 18.89 18.78 -16.29
C ALA A 499 19.28 20.26 -16.20
N ASP A 500 20.11 20.65 -15.23
CA ASP A 500 20.61 22.02 -15.08
C ASP A 500 21.46 22.51 -16.26
N THR A 501 21.95 21.62 -17.13
CA THR A 501 22.70 22.00 -18.34
C THR A 501 21.82 22.50 -19.48
N PHE A 502 20.49 22.38 -19.34
CA PHE A 502 19.51 22.81 -20.34
C PHE A 502 18.75 24.06 -19.87
N PRO A 503 18.41 24.99 -20.78
CA PRO A 503 17.55 26.10 -20.44
C PRO A 503 16.13 25.60 -20.13
N ALA A 504 15.42 26.28 -19.23
CA ALA A 504 14.04 25.94 -18.86
C ALA A 504 13.07 25.88 -20.05
N SER A 505 13.35 26.65 -21.13
CA SER A 505 12.57 26.61 -22.37
C SER A 505 12.54 25.23 -23.04
N THR A 506 13.54 24.38 -22.79
CA THR A 506 13.62 23.02 -23.35
C THR A 506 12.47 22.13 -22.87
N VAL A 507 11.88 22.44 -21.71
CA VAL A 507 10.70 21.72 -21.20
C VAL A 507 9.51 21.89 -22.14
N SER A 508 9.29 23.09 -22.67
CA SER A 508 8.23 23.36 -23.65
C SER A 508 8.43 22.56 -24.93
N ASP A 509 9.68 22.43 -25.40
CA ASP A 509 10.01 21.63 -26.58
C ASP A 509 9.77 20.13 -26.32
N ALA A 510 10.14 19.62 -25.14
CA ALA A 510 9.89 18.25 -24.75
C ALA A 510 8.38 17.93 -24.64
N ILE A 511 7.58 18.88 -24.11
CA ILE A 511 6.12 18.77 -24.08
C ILE A 511 5.56 18.74 -25.52
N ALA A 512 6.05 19.60 -26.41
CA ALA A 512 5.64 19.61 -27.81
C ALA A 512 5.96 18.28 -28.50
N ASN A 513 7.17 17.74 -28.33
CA ASN A 513 7.57 16.44 -28.87
C ASN A 513 6.70 15.29 -28.34
N LYS A 514 6.39 15.29 -27.04
CA LYS A 514 5.45 14.34 -26.44
C LYS A 514 4.07 14.44 -27.09
N THR A 515 3.54 15.65 -27.29
CA THR A 515 2.22 15.87 -27.90
C THR A 515 2.20 15.38 -29.34
N ILE A 516 3.24 15.67 -30.14
CA ILE A 516 3.37 15.13 -31.51
C ILE A 516 3.30 13.60 -31.48
N PHE A 517 4.07 12.95 -30.61
CA PHE A 517 4.06 11.49 -30.50
C PHE A 517 2.71 10.94 -30.05
N LYS A 518 2.08 11.56 -29.06
CA LYS A 518 0.74 11.20 -28.57
C LYS A 518 -0.29 11.22 -29.70
N SER A 519 -0.40 12.33 -30.42
CA SER A 519 -1.35 12.47 -31.52
C SER A 519 -1.07 11.46 -32.63
N TRP A 520 0.21 11.19 -32.91
CA TRP A 520 0.57 10.17 -33.89
C TRP A 520 0.14 8.75 -33.47
N ILE A 521 0.33 8.36 -32.20
CA ILE A 521 -0.14 7.06 -31.68
C ILE A 521 -1.66 6.92 -31.81
N GLU A 522 -2.41 7.96 -31.43
CA GLU A 522 -3.88 7.98 -31.48
C GLU A 522 -4.43 7.90 -32.90
N GLN A 523 -3.66 8.34 -33.90
CA GLN A 523 -4.08 8.35 -35.31
C GLN A 523 -3.62 7.13 -36.11
N ASN A 524 -2.50 6.51 -35.72
CA ASN A 524 -1.80 5.53 -36.57
C ASN A 524 -1.53 4.17 -35.91
N VAL A 525 -1.66 4.06 -34.57
CA VAL A 525 -1.28 2.84 -33.84
C VAL A 525 -2.43 2.33 -32.98
N LEU A 526 -2.90 3.12 -32.03
CA LEU A 526 -4.01 2.75 -31.13
C LEU A 526 -5.17 3.70 -31.43
N ILE A 527 -5.89 3.41 -32.51
CA ILE A 527 -6.96 4.28 -32.98
C ILE A 527 -8.14 4.17 -32.03
N ALA A 528 -8.76 5.28 -31.66
CA ALA A 528 -9.92 5.29 -30.78
C ALA A 528 -11.12 4.59 -31.45
N ASP A 529 -11.85 3.78 -30.68
CA ASP A 529 -13.07 3.11 -31.11
C ASP A 529 -14.11 3.23 -30.00
N GLU A 530 -15.32 3.72 -30.31
CA GLU A 530 -16.35 3.98 -29.29
C GLU A 530 -16.85 2.71 -28.61
N SER A 531 -16.82 1.58 -29.32
CA SER A 531 -17.34 0.31 -28.82
C SER A 531 -16.31 -0.42 -27.95
N THR A 532 -15.04 -0.37 -28.33
CA THR A 532 -13.95 -1.17 -27.75
C THR A 532 -12.86 -0.34 -27.06
N CYS A 533 -13.07 0.98 -26.93
CA CYS A 533 -12.12 2.01 -26.47
C CYS A 533 -10.92 2.24 -27.42
N SER A 534 -10.38 1.19 -28.00
CA SER A 534 -9.36 1.25 -29.05
C SER A 534 -9.57 0.14 -30.05
N ASP A 535 -9.26 0.38 -31.32
CA ASP A 535 -9.43 -0.57 -32.42
C ASP A 535 -8.53 -1.82 -32.31
N SER A 536 -7.52 -1.78 -31.43
CA SER A 536 -6.51 -2.83 -31.28
C SER A 536 -5.87 -2.86 -29.89
N LEU A 537 -5.28 -4.00 -29.53
CA LEU A 537 -4.37 -4.12 -28.39
C LEU A 537 -2.92 -4.13 -28.89
N ALA A 538 -2.04 -3.37 -28.22
CA ALA A 538 -0.61 -3.47 -28.42
C ALA A 538 0.03 -4.35 -27.33
N LEU A 539 0.65 -5.46 -27.73
CA LEU A 539 1.37 -6.38 -26.85
C LEU A 539 2.86 -6.24 -27.06
N TYR A 540 3.62 -6.05 -25.97
CA TYR A 540 5.07 -6.05 -26.00
C TYR A 540 5.63 -6.92 -24.86
N VAL A 541 6.86 -7.41 -25.05
CA VAL A 541 7.54 -8.22 -24.03
C VAL A 541 8.12 -7.29 -22.96
N GLY A 542 7.52 -7.30 -21.76
CA GLY A 542 8.01 -6.54 -20.61
C GLY A 542 9.24 -7.17 -19.95
N GLY A 543 9.18 -8.47 -19.68
CA GLY A 543 10.28 -9.24 -19.10
C GLY A 543 10.29 -10.68 -19.60
N ALA A 544 11.48 -11.27 -19.72
CA ALA A 544 11.69 -12.64 -20.20
C ALA A 544 12.31 -13.55 -19.13
N GLY A 545 12.16 -13.19 -17.84
CA GLY A 545 12.66 -13.97 -16.72
C GLY A 545 14.19 -14.04 -16.61
N THR A 546 14.87 -12.98 -17.06
CA THR A 546 16.31 -12.83 -16.93
C THR A 546 16.69 -12.43 -15.51
N THR A 547 17.82 -12.94 -15.02
CA THR A 547 18.35 -12.58 -13.71
C THR A 547 18.90 -11.15 -13.68
N ASN A 548 18.70 -10.51 -12.54
CA ASN A 548 19.32 -9.24 -12.20
C ASN A 548 19.69 -9.28 -10.72
N TYR A 549 20.92 -9.64 -10.39
CA TYR A 549 21.34 -9.80 -9.00
C TYR A 549 21.60 -8.46 -8.32
N ARG A 550 21.08 -8.32 -7.10
CA ARG A 550 21.24 -7.12 -6.27
C ARG A 550 22.68 -6.88 -5.80
N ASN A 551 23.51 -7.93 -5.75
CA ASN A 551 24.90 -7.87 -5.30
C ASN A 551 25.92 -7.52 -6.41
N ALA A 552 25.45 -7.17 -7.62
CA ALA A 552 26.31 -6.81 -8.73
C ALA A 552 26.55 -5.28 -8.78
N TYR A 553 27.81 -4.86 -8.76
CA TYR A 553 28.16 -3.46 -9.03
C TYR A 553 28.00 -3.15 -10.51
N ARG A 554 27.38 -2.01 -10.81
CA ARG A 554 27.10 -1.52 -12.16
C ARG A 554 27.91 -0.27 -12.48
N SER A 555 27.80 0.18 -13.72
CA SER A 555 28.32 1.50 -14.11
C SER A 555 27.63 2.60 -13.30
N PRO A 556 28.29 3.74 -13.07
CA PRO A 556 27.68 4.88 -12.39
C PRO A 556 26.34 5.28 -13.03
N PRO A 557 25.39 5.82 -12.23
CA PRO A 557 24.10 6.27 -12.73
C PRO A 557 24.18 7.19 -13.94
N GLY A 558 23.39 6.85 -14.95
CA GLY A 558 23.25 7.63 -16.18
C GLY A 558 21.90 8.33 -16.32
N VAL A 559 21.80 9.14 -17.37
CA VAL A 559 20.58 9.84 -17.76
C VAL A 559 19.78 8.95 -18.71
N PRO A 560 18.46 8.78 -18.50
CA PRO A 560 17.66 7.80 -19.25
C PRO A 560 17.21 8.33 -20.62
N THR A 561 18.14 8.55 -21.55
CA THR A 561 17.90 9.00 -22.94
C THR A 561 17.30 7.90 -23.83
N GLY A 562 16.92 8.26 -25.05
CA GLY A 562 16.43 7.34 -26.08
C GLY A 562 14.94 7.01 -25.99
N PHE A 563 14.54 6.02 -26.79
CA PHE A 563 13.16 5.52 -26.88
C PHE A 563 13.13 4.00 -26.69
N SER A 564 12.12 3.50 -25.98
CA SER A 564 11.84 2.08 -25.81
C SER A 564 10.33 1.83 -25.93
N THR A 565 9.93 0.60 -26.25
CA THR A 565 8.52 0.22 -26.38
C THR A 565 7.73 0.49 -25.09
N SER A 566 8.32 0.28 -23.92
CA SER A 566 7.70 0.61 -22.63
C SER A 566 7.42 2.10 -22.43
N ARG A 567 7.98 2.99 -23.27
CA ARG A 567 7.68 4.43 -23.24
C ARG A 567 6.54 4.85 -24.15
N ILE A 568 5.94 3.95 -24.92
CA ILE A 568 4.76 4.26 -25.75
C ILE A 568 3.66 4.85 -24.86
N SER A 569 3.24 4.10 -23.84
CA SER A 569 2.24 4.57 -22.90
C SER A 569 2.69 5.83 -22.18
N ILE A 570 3.99 5.99 -21.90
CA ILE A 570 4.53 7.14 -21.15
C ILE A 570 4.26 8.43 -21.89
N PHE A 571 4.59 8.45 -23.18
CA PHE A 571 4.45 9.65 -23.98
C PHE A 571 3.02 9.85 -24.51
N SER A 572 2.31 8.79 -24.89
CA SER A 572 0.93 8.91 -25.42
C SER A 572 -0.12 9.09 -24.32
N GLY A 573 0.16 8.64 -23.09
CA GLY A 573 -0.78 8.70 -21.98
C GLY A 573 -1.91 7.67 -22.05
N VAL A 574 -1.81 6.67 -22.94
CA VAL A 574 -2.72 5.51 -22.94
C VAL A 574 -2.42 4.60 -21.74
N PRO A 575 -3.39 3.81 -21.26
CA PRO A 575 -3.15 2.88 -20.16
C PRO A 575 -2.21 1.75 -20.58
N ASP A 576 -1.54 1.14 -19.60
CA ASP A 576 -0.59 0.04 -19.80
C ASP A 576 -0.65 -0.92 -18.61
N PHE A 577 -0.56 -2.21 -18.89
CA PHE A 577 -0.79 -3.28 -17.92
C PHE A 577 0.31 -4.33 -17.98
N VAL A 578 0.73 -4.80 -16.82
CA VAL A 578 1.55 -6.01 -16.68
C VAL A 578 0.66 -7.16 -16.28
N VAL A 579 0.77 -8.25 -17.03
CA VAL A 579 0.06 -9.50 -16.78
C VAL A 579 1.11 -10.59 -16.57
N PRO A 580 1.21 -11.21 -15.38
CA PRO A 580 2.09 -12.35 -15.16
C PRO A 580 1.52 -13.57 -15.91
N ILE A 581 2.32 -14.16 -16.80
CA ILE A 581 1.89 -15.29 -17.65
C ILE A 581 2.61 -16.62 -17.35
N GLY A 582 3.56 -16.61 -16.42
CA GLY A 582 4.31 -17.78 -15.99
C GLY A 582 5.67 -17.43 -15.44
N GLU A 583 6.48 -18.46 -15.21
CA GLU A 583 7.81 -18.37 -14.60
C GLU A 583 8.83 -19.10 -15.48
N THR A 584 10.09 -18.69 -15.38
CA THR A 584 11.20 -19.32 -16.11
C THR A 584 12.28 -19.76 -15.13
N PRO A 585 12.81 -20.99 -15.26
CA PRO A 585 13.91 -21.43 -14.42
C PRO A 585 15.20 -20.69 -14.79
N TYR A 586 16.07 -20.49 -13.80
CA TYR A 586 17.43 -20.01 -14.01
C TYR A 586 18.39 -20.77 -13.08
N LEU A 587 19.67 -20.76 -13.41
CA LEU A 587 20.71 -21.24 -12.50
C LEU A 587 21.11 -20.10 -11.58
N SER A 588 20.79 -20.23 -10.29
CA SER A 588 21.26 -19.29 -9.26
C SER A 588 22.79 -19.24 -9.29
N ASN A 589 23.40 -18.12 -8.92
CA ASN A 589 24.83 -18.06 -8.59
C ASN A 589 25.06 -17.91 -7.08
N ILE A 590 23.98 -17.88 -6.28
CA ILE A 590 23.99 -17.69 -4.83
C ILE A 590 23.85 -19.03 -4.12
N THR A 591 22.96 -19.90 -4.60
CA THR A 591 22.63 -21.18 -3.96
C THR A 591 23.22 -22.40 -4.69
N LEU A 592 24.27 -22.20 -5.50
CA LEU A 592 24.95 -23.27 -6.25
C LEU A 592 25.69 -24.24 -5.34
#